data_AF-A0A1I8IR96-F1
#
_entry.id   AF-A0A1I8IR96-F1
#
_cell.length_a   1.000
_cell.length_b   1.000
_cell.length_c   1.000
_cell.angle_alpha   90.00
_cell.angle_beta   90.00
_cell.angle_gamma   90.00
#
_symmetry.space_group_name_H-M   'P 1'
#
loop_
_entity.id
_entity.type
_entity.pdbx_description
1 polymer ?
#
loop_
_entity_poly.entity_id
_entity_poly.type
_entity_poly.pdbx_seq_one_letter_code
_entity_poly.pdbx_strand_id
1 'polypeptide(L)'
;MKLYSLQVLYKSETSDQATPLIVAHDLNSFGFFEKKAVKEFMDFTGKLIVERSQRCNRSKVREQAYICHCYIRGDYLAGICISDDEYPDRVAQTLLNNVRLFYLN
;
A
#
# COMPACT_ATOMS: atom_id res chain seq x y z
N MET A 1 12.20 3.91 -11.80
CA MET A 1 12.18 2.90 -10.72
C MET A 1 12.20 3.55 -9.34
N LYS A 2 11.03 3.81 -8.75
CA LYS A 2 10.89 4.43 -7.43
C LYS A 2 9.74 3.81 -6.64
N LEU A 3 9.96 3.65 -5.34
CA LEU A 3 8.94 3.27 -4.37
C LEU A 3 8.53 4.52 -3.59
N TYR A 4 7.27 4.90 -3.64
CA TYR A 4 6.78 6.13 -3.01
C TYR A 4 6.17 5.90 -1.63
N SER A 5 5.49 4.77 -1.43
CA SER A 5 4.87 4.47 -0.15
C SER A 5 4.79 2.98 0.11
N LEU A 6 5.00 2.62 1.38
CA LEU A 6 4.82 1.28 1.89
C LEU A 6 3.95 1.38 3.14
N GLN A 7 2.84 0.65 3.14
CA GLN A 7 1.84 0.74 4.21
C GLN A 7 1.40 -0.65 4.62
N VAL A 8 1.18 -0.82 5.92
CA VAL A 8 0.54 -1.99 6.52
C VAL A 8 -0.75 -1.49 7.14
N LEU A 9 -1.88 -2.09 6.78
CA LEU A 9 -3.20 -1.74 7.28
C LEU A 9 -3.89 -2.99 7.83
N TYR A 10 -4.80 -2.80 8.77
CA TYR A 10 -5.69 -3.83 9.27
C TYR A 10 -7.09 -3.60 8.72
N LYS A 11 -7.67 -4.60 8.04
CA LYS A 11 -9.04 -4.55 7.52
C LYS A 11 -10.00 -5.08 8.59
N SER A 12 -10.89 -4.25 9.10
CA SER A 12 -11.89 -4.68 10.09
C SER A 12 -12.83 -5.74 9.52
N GLU A 13 -13.17 -6.77 10.31
CA GLU A 13 -14.02 -7.86 9.85
C GLU A 13 -15.49 -7.46 9.68
N THR A 14 -15.95 -6.54 10.52
CA THR A 14 -17.37 -6.20 10.68
C THR A 14 -17.77 -4.96 9.89
N SER A 15 -16.86 -4.00 9.76
CA SER A 15 -17.14 -2.69 9.14
C SER A 15 -16.44 -2.50 7.79
N ASP A 16 -15.64 -3.47 7.34
CA ASP A 16 -14.74 -3.41 6.17
C ASP A 16 -13.78 -2.20 6.13
N GLN A 17 -13.75 -1.41 7.21
CA GLN A 17 -12.92 -0.23 7.37
C GLN A 17 -11.45 -0.63 7.52
N ALA A 18 -10.57 0.08 6.81
CA ALA A 18 -9.13 -0.13 6.93
C ALA A 18 -8.50 0.85 7.93
N THR A 19 -7.75 0.31 8.87
CA THR A 19 -7.01 1.07 9.89
C THR A 19 -5.51 1.00 9.58
N PRO A 20 -4.81 2.12 9.39
CA PRO A 20 -3.38 2.11 9.13
C PRO A 20 -2.59 1.64 10.37
N LEU A 21 -1.85 0.56 10.18
CA LEU A 21 -0.79 -0.01 11.00
C LEU A 21 0.40 0.93 11.13
N ILE A 22 1.19 0.83 10.08
CA ILE A 22 2.45 1.52 9.88
C ILE A 22 2.46 2.01 8.44
N VAL A 23 2.98 3.22 8.28
CA VAL A 23 3.00 3.92 7.02
C VAL A 23 4.37 4.55 6.86
N ALA A 24 5.02 4.26 5.75
CA ALA A 24 6.27 4.87 5.32
C ALA A 24 6.06 5.53 3.96
N HIS A 25 6.62 6.72 3.79
CA HIS A 25 6.59 7.45 2.52
C HIS A 25 7.97 7.96 2.16
N ASP A 26 8.32 7.85 0.89
CA ASP A 26 9.43 8.57 0.28
C ASP A 26 8.89 9.56 -0.75
N LEU A 27 8.86 10.83 -0.35
CA LEU A 27 8.33 11.93 -1.14
C LEU A 27 9.42 12.88 -1.63
N ASN A 28 10.68 12.45 -1.63
CA ASN A 28 11.81 13.31 -2.01
C ASN A 28 11.79 13.71 -3.48
N SER A 29 11.06 12.97 -4.31
CA SER A 29 10.89 13.26 -5.74
C SER A 29 9.87 14.35 -6.05
N PHE A 30 9.08 14.80 -5.05
CA PHE A 30 8.02 15.80 -5.23
C PHE A 30 8.44 17.18 -4.74
N GLY A 31 7.83 18.22 -5.32
CA GLY A 31 8.03 19.60 -4.90
C GLY A 31 7.61 19.82 -3.45
N PHE A 32 8.32 20.68 -2.71
CA PHE A 32 8.11 20.89 -1.26
C PHE A 32 6.64 21.16 -0.88
N PHE A 33 5.94 21.97 -1.68
CA PHE A 33 4.54 22.32 -1.44
C PHE A 33 3.54 21.22 -1.78
N GLU A 34 3.92 20.28 -2.65
CA GLU A 34 3.06 19.18 -3.10
C GLU A 34 3.17 17.96 -2.17
N LYS A 35 4.29 17.81 -1.45
CA LYS A 35 4.55 16.65 -0.57
C LYS A 35 3.39 16.33 0.37
N LYS A 36 2.76 17.34 0.97
CA LYS A 36 1.64 17.14 1.89
C LYS A 36 0.42 16.52 1.16
N ALA A 37 0.04 17.09 0.03
CA ALA A 37 -1.09 16.61 -0.76
C ALA A 37 -0.83 15.20 -1.31
N VAL A 38 0.39 14.93 -1.78
CA VAL A 38 0.78 13.61 -2.28
C VAL A 38 0.78 12.56 -1.17
N LYS A 39 1.24 12.92 0.04
CA LYS A 39 1.18 12.03 1.21
C LYS A 39 -0.27 11.63 1.51
N GLU A 40 -1.16 12.62 1.64
CA GLU A 40 -2.58 12.40 1.94
C GLU A 40 -3.26 11.57 0.83
N PHE A 41 -2.91 11.83 -0.43
CA PHE A 41 -3.38 11.05 -1.57
C PHE A 41 -2.96 9.58 -1.48
N MET A 42 -1.70 9.30 -1.16
CA MET A 42 -1.18 7.93 -1.01
C MET A 42 -1.82 7.20 0.16
N ASP A 43 -2.02 7.87 1.29
CA ASP A 43 -2.71 7.32 2.47
C ASP A 43 -4.17 6.97 2.14
N PHE A 44 -4.88 7.91 1.50
CA PHE A 44 -6.27 7.72 1.12
C PHE A 44 -6.45 6.59 0.10
N THR A 45 -5.60 6.56 -0.93
CA THR A 45 -5.64 5.54 -1.98
C THR A 45 -5.33 4.16 -1.42
N GLY A 46 -4.31 4.05 -0.56
CA GLY A 46 -3.98 2.80 0.12
C GLY A 46 -5.16 2.27 0.94
N LYS A 47 -5.79 3.13 1.73
CA LYS A 47 -6.98 2.78 2.51
C LYS A 47 -8.14 2.32 1.62
N LEU A 48 -8.47 3.10 0.60
CA LEU A 48 -9.58 2.80 -0.33
C LEU A 48 -9.39 1.44 -1.01
N ILE A 49 -8.17 1.12 -1.47
CA ILE A 49 -7.88 -0.16 -2.12
C ILE A 49 -8.08 -1.33 -1.16
N VAL A 50 -7.68 -1.20 0.10
CA VAL A 50 -7.89 -2.26 1.11
C VAL A 50 -9.37 -2.47 1.38
N GLU A 51 -10.13 -1.39 1.54
CA GLU A 51 -11.58 -1.45 1.79
C GLU A 51 -12.33 -2.12 0.62
N ARG A 52 -11.92 -1.84 -0.62
CA ARG A 52 -12.54 -2.40 -1.83
C ARG A 52 -12.06 -3.81 -2.21
N SER A 53 -10.89 -4.23 -1.73
CA SER A 53 -10.31 -5.52 -2.09
C SER A 53 -10.84 -6.66 -1.23
N GLN A 54 -11.00 -7.84 -1.83
CA GLN A 54 -11.40 -9.06 -1.14
C GLN A 54 -10.24 -9.64 -0.32
N ARG A 55 -10.58 -10.39 0.73
CA ARG A 55 -9.60 -11.10 1.57
C ARG A 55 -8.90 -12.19 0.77
N CYS A 56 -7.68 -12.55 1.20
CA CYS A 56 -6.85 -13.56 0.54
C CYS A 56 -6.53 -13.26 -0.93
N ASN A 57 -6.56 -11.98 -1.34
CA ASN A 57 -6.34 -11.58 -2.72
C ASN A 57 -5.06 -10.74 -2.87
N ARG A 58 -4.41 -10.89 -4.02
CA ARG A 58 -3.34 -10.00 -4.51
C ARG A 58 -3.91 -9.21 -5.66
N SER A 59 -3.91 -7.90 -5.55
CA SER A 59 -4.40 -7.01 -6.59
C SER A 59 -3.35 -5.98 -6.97
N LYS A 60 -3.45 -5.53 -8.22
CA LYS A 60 -2.67 -4.43 -8.76
C LYS A 60 -3.67 -3.41 -9.31
N VAL A 61 -3.57 -2.18 -8.85
CA VAL A 61 -4.44 -1.07 -9.27
C VAL A 61 -3.54 0.00 -9.86
N ARG A 62 -3.80 0.40 -11.10
CA ARG A 62 -3.11 1.55 -11.72
C ARG A 62 -3.96 2.79 -11.45
N GLU A 63 -3.35 3.78 -10.82
CA GLU A 63 -3.96 5.09 -10.54
C GLU A 63 -3.08 6.17 -11.19
N GLN A 64 -3.53 6.70 -12.32
CA GLN A 64 -2.77 7.67 -13.13
C GLN A 64 -1.36 7.15 -13.49
N ALA A 65 -0.31 7.81 -13.01
CA ALA A 65 1.10 7.45 -13.21
C ALA A 65 1.66 6.50 -12.14
N TYR A 66 0.84 6.08 -11.18
CA TYR A 66 1.26 5.24 -10.06
C TYR A 66 0.68 3.83 -10.17
N ILE A 67 1.48 2.85 -9.75
CA ILE A 67 1.01 1.49 -9.53
C ILE A 67 0.87 1.26 -8.04
N CYS A 68 -0.31 0.81 -7.62
CA CYS A 68 -0.59 0.36 -6.27
C CYS A 68 -0.68 -1.17 -6.25
N HIS A 69 0.27 -1.80 -5.56
CA HIS A 69 0.26 -3.22 -5.25
C HIS A 69 -0.41 -3.44 -3.90
N CYS A 70 -1.39 -4.32 -3.86
CA CYS A 70 -2.11 -4.69 -2.65
C CYS A 70 -2.03 -6.19 -2.42
N TYR A 71 -1.86 -6.56 -1.15
CA TYR A 71 -1.96 -7.94 -0.70
C TYR A 71 -2.74 -7.99 0.61
N ILE A 72 -3.90 -8.65 0.60
CA ILE A 72 -4.71 -8.88 1.80
C ILE A 72 -4.58 -10.34 2.23
N ARG A 73 -4.19 -10.55 3.48
CA ARG A 73 -4.07 -11.88 4.08
C ARG A 73 -5.42 -12.38 4.61
N GLY A 74 -5.51 -13.68 4.89
CA GLY A 74 -6.65 -14.27 5.60
C GLY A 74 -6.87 -13.68 6.99
N ASP A 75 -5.78 -13.36 7.70
CA ASP A 75 -5.82 -12.74 9.04
C ASP A 75 -6.05 -11.22 9.00
N TYR A 76 -6.73 -10.71 7.97
CA TYR A 76 -7.16 -9.31 7.86
C TYR A 76 -6.06 -8.24 7.77
N LEU A 77 -4.79 -8.65 7.82
CA LEU A 77 -3.65 -7.78 7.57
C LEU A 77 -3.51 -7.53 6.06
N ALA A 78 -3.39 -6.26 5.69
CA ALA A 78 -3.20 -5.80 4.34
C ALA A 78 -1.86 -5.07 4.20
N GLY A 79 -1.15 -5.34 3.10
CA GLY A 79 0.03 -4.61 2.70
C GLY A 79 -0.23 -3.85 1.40
N ILE A 80 0.11 -2.56 1.40
CA ILE A 80 0.02 -1.67 0.23
C ILE A 80 1.43 -1.19 -0.11
N CYS A 81 1.78 -1.21 -1.38
CA CYS A 81 3.04 -0.73 -1.93
C CYS A 81 2.74 0.13 -3.16
N ILE A 82 3.10 1.42 -3.13
CA ILE A 82 2.85 2.38 -4.21
C ILE A 82 4.18 2.71 -4.88
N SER A 83 4.26 2.48 -6.20
CA SER A 83 5.47 2.66 -6.99
C SER A 83 5.18 3.31 -8.34
N ASP A 84 6.23 3.59 -9.12
CA ASP A 84 6.12 3.92 -10.53
C ASP A 84 5.88 2.68 -11.41
N ASP A 85 5.54 2.90 -12.68
CA ASP A 85 5.26 1.84 -13.67
C ASP A 85 6.49 0.99 -14.01
N GLU A 86 7.68 1.57 -13.84
CA GLU A 86 8.95 0.90 -14.09
C GLU A 86 9.34 -0.06 -12.95
N TYR A 87 8.69 0.03 -11.79
CA TYR A 87 9.01 -0.82 -10.64
C TYR A 87 8.52 -2.26 -10.88
N PRO A 88 9.39 -3.29 -10.79
CA PRO A 88 8.98 -4.65 -11.10
C PRO A 88 7.91 -5.21 -10.16
N ASP A 89 6.80 -5.65 -10.73
CA ASP A 89 5.67 -6.28 -10.01
C ASP A 89 6.14 -7.37 -9.02
N ARG A 90 7.06 -8.25 -9.46
CA ARG A 90 7.56 -9.35 -8.62
C ARG A 90 8.28 -8.85 -7.38
N VAL A 91 9.04 -7.76 -7.51
CA VAL A 91 9.81 -7.18 -6.40
C VAL A 91 8.84 -6.55 -5.40
N ALA A 92 7.83 -5.81 -5.87
CA ALA A 92 6.79 -5.24 -5.00
C ALA A 92 6.03 -6.33 -4.22
N GLN A 93 5.60 -7.40 -4.89
CA GLN A 93 4.89 -8.49 -4.23
C GLN A 93 5.76 -9.29 -3.26
N THR A 94 7.04 -9.46 -3.57
CA THR A 94 8.01 -10.11 -2.66
C THR A 94 8.25 -9.25 -1.43
N LEU A 95 8.35 -7.94 -1.60
CA LEU A 95 8.50 -7.00 -0.50
C LEU A 95 7.29 -7.05 0.45
N LEU A 96 6.07 -7.06 -0.08
CA LEU A 96 4.85 -7.24 0.73
C LEU A 96 4.84 -8.59 1.49
N ASN A 97 5.41 -9.65 0.90
CA ASN A 97 5.55 -10.94 1.59
C ASN A 97 6.59 -10.94 2.72
N ASN A 98 7.61 -10.08 2.62
CA ASN A 98 8.68 -9.98 3.61
C ASN A 98 8.31 -9.06 4.77
N VAL A 99 7.63 -7.94 4.50
CA VAL A 99 7.10 -7.04 5.54
C VAL A 99 6.17 -7.79 6.51
N ARG A 100 5.44 -8.79 6.00
CA ARG A 100 4.66 -9.76 6.78
C ARG A 100 5.44 -10.41 7.93
N LEU A 101 6.73 -10.71 7.73
CA LEU A 101 7.54 -11.47 8.70
C LEU A 101 7.96 -10.63 9.90
N PHE A 102 8.01 -9.30 9.76
CA PHE A 102 8.53 -8.41 10.81
C PHE A 102 7.50 -8.06 11.89
N TYR A 103 6.19 -8.21 11.65
CA TYR A 103 5.14 -7.87 12.61
C TYR A 103 4.63 -9.05 13.46
N LEU A 104 5.16 -10.26 13.25
CA LEU A 104 4.67 -11.49 13.90
C LEU A 104 5.77 -12.28 14.64
N ASN A 105 6.88 -11.64 14.99
CA ASN A 105 7.85 -12.15 15.95
C ASN A 105 7.89 -11.22 17.16
#